data_AF-A0A1H2QWF9-F1
#
_entry.id   AF-A0A1H2QWF9-F1
#
_cell.length_a   1.000
_cell.length_b   1.000
_cell.length_c   1.000
_cell.angle_alpha   90.00
_cell.angle_beta   90.00
_cell.angle_gamma   90.00
#
_symmetry.space_group_name_H-M   'P 1'
#
loop_
_entity.id
_entity.type
_entity.pdbx_description
1 polymer ?
#
loop_
_entity_poly.entity_id
_entity_poly.type
_entity_poly.pdbx_seq_one_letter_code
_entity_poly.pdbx_strand_id
1 'polypeptide(L)' 'MANRSNRLLVPGSEGAINQMKTEIASEFGVQLGPDQPARANGSVGGEITRRLVGMSMQNRI' A
#
# COMPACT_ATOMS: atom_id res chain seq x y z
N MET A 1 -2.10 14.47 -16.28
CA MET A 1 -1.83 13.71 -15.04
C MET A 1 -2.03 12.22 -15.29
N ALA A 2 -1.01 11.39 -15.06
CA ALA A 2 -1.11 9.94 -15.21
C ALA A 2 -1.91 9.36 -14.03
N ASN A 3 -3.16 8.97 -14.28
CA ASN A 3 -4.00 8.26 -13.33
C ASN A 3 -3.49 6.81 -13.22
N ARG A 4 -2.44 6.59 -12.43
CA ARG A 4 -1.96 5.25 -12.06
C ARG A 4 -2.86 4.69 -10.97
N SER A 5 -4.05 4.23 -11.35
CA SER A 5 -4.87 3.40 -10.49
C SER A 5 -4.17 2.04 -10.37
N ASN A 6 -3.49 1.80 -9.24
CA ASN A 6 -3.04 0.45 -8.87
C ASN A 6 -4.29 -0.40 -8.63
N ARG A 7 -4.84 -0.98 -9.70
CA ARG A 7 -5.97 -1.90 -9.61
C ARG A 7 -5.52 -3.13 -8.83
N LEU A 8 -6.35 -3.54 -7.89
CA LEU A 8 -6.17 -4.79 -7.17
C LEU A 8 -6.18 -5.94 -8.18
N LEU A 9 -5.08 -6.71 -8.21
CA LEU A 9 -4.92 -7.83 -9.14
C LEU A 9 -5.66 -9.08 -8.68
N VAL A 10 -5.96 -9.17 -7.38
CA VAL A 10 -6.65 -10.32 -6.77
C VAL A 10 -8.04 -9.88 -6.31
N PRO A 11 -9.13 -10.44 -6.89
CA PRO A 11 -10.48 -10.16 -6.43
C PRO A 11 -10.64 -10.46 -4.93
N GLY A 12 -11.29 -9.55 -4.18
CA GLY A 12 -11.52 -9.70 -2.74
C GLY A 12 -10.33 -9.31 -1.84
N SER A 13 -9.16 -8.98 -2.38
CA SER A 13 -7.98 -8.55 -1.59
C SER A 13 -8.09 -7.15 -0.99
N GLU A 14 -9.14 -6.39 -1.35
CA GLU A 14 -9.32 -4.99 -0.96
C GLU A 14 -9.35 -4.79 0.56
N GLY A 15 -10.06 -5.65 1.29
CA GLY A 15 -10.15 -5.55 2.75
C GLY A 15 -8.78 -5.68 3.43
N ALA A 16 -8.03 -6.71 3.07
CA ALA A 16 -6.69 -6.97 3.61
C ALA A 16 -5.71 -5.83 3.26
N ILE A 17 -5.75 -5.34 2.02
CA ILE A 17 -4.88 -4.23 1.58
C ILE A 17 -5.25 -2.92 2.26
N ASN A 18 -6.54 -2.65 2.48
CA ASN A 18 -7.00 -1.48 3.22
C ASN A 18 -6.59 -1.52 4.69
N GLN A 19 -6.62 -2.69 5.32
CA GLN A 19 -6.10 -2.87 6.68
C GLN A 19 -4.59 -2.57 6.73
N MET A 20 -3.82 -3.19 5.84
CA MET A 20 -2.37 -2.97 5.76
C MET A 20 -2.03 -1.49 5.49
N LYS A 21 -2.81 -0.80 4.64
CA LYS A 21 -2.67 0.63 4.36
C LYS A 21 -2.83 1.47 5.62
N THR A 22 -3.86 1.19 6.44
CA THR A 22 -4.12 1.94 7.69
C THR A 22 -3.04 1.68 8.73
N GLU A 23 -2.58 0.43 8.86
CA GLU A 23 -1.50 0.05 9.77
C GLU A 23 -0.19 0.77 9.40
N ILE A 24 0.24 0.69 8.15
CA ILE A 24 1.47 1.34 7.67
C ILE A 24 1.38 2.87 7.77
N ALA A 25 0.23 3.45 7.42
CA ALA A 25 0.03 4.89 7.54
C ALA A 25 0.20 5.35 9.01
N SER A 26 -0.31 4.56 9.95
CA SER A 26 -0.15 4.80 11.39
C SER A 26 1.31 4.63 11.83
N GLU A 27 1.99 3.56 11.40
CA GLU A 27 3.41 3.31 11.69
C GLU A 27 4.30 4.45 11.20
N PHE A 28 4.00 5.01 10.02
CA PHE A 28 4.79 6.07 9.41
C PHE A 28 4.38 7.47 9.86
N GLY A 29 3.33 7.60 10.68
CA GLY A 29 2.77 8.89 11.09
C GLY A 29 2.23 9.71 9.92
N VAL A 30 1.80 9.06 8.84
CA VAL A 30 1.31 9.72 7.62
C VAL A 30 -0.22 9.74 7.65
N GLN A 31 -0.79 10.94 7.58
CA GLN A 31 -2.19 11.09 7.23
C GLN A 31 -2.33 10.95 5.71
N LEU A 32 -3.21 10.06 5.25
CA LEU A 32 -3.49 9.91 3.82
C LEU A 32 -4.58 10.89 3.39
N GLY A 33 -4.38 11.55 2.25
CA GLY A 33 -5.38 12.48 1.74
C GLY A 33 -4.96 13.19 0.46
N PRO A 34 -5.90 13.82 -0.25
CA PRO A 34 -5.62 14.57 -1.48
C PRO A 34 -4.72 15.80 -1.24
N ASP A 35 -4.80 16.39 -0.03
CA ASP A 35 -4.01 17.57 0.35
C ASP A 35 -2.61 17.23 0.89
N GLN A 36 -2.29 15.94 0.99
CA GLN A 36 -1.02 15.46 1.53
C GLN A 36 0.04 15.33 0.44
N PRO A 37 1.33 15.52 0.76
CA PRO A 37 2.39 15.40 -0.22
C PRO A 37 2.33 14.04 -0.94
N ALA A 38 2.44 14.06 -2.27
CA ALA A 38 2.42 12.84 -3.07
C ALA A 38 3.47 11.80 -2.61
N ARG A 39 4.60 12.28 -2.07
CA ARG A 39 5.65 11.44 -1.47
C ARG A 39 5.19 10.72 -0.20
N ALA A 40 4.40 11.39 0.66
CA ALA A 40 3.86 10.80 1.88
C ALA A 40 2.79 9.75 1.57
N ASN A 41 1.85 10.07 0.66
CA ASN A 41 0.89 9.08 0.17
C ASN A 41 1.61 7.90 -0.52
N GLY A 42 2.65 8.20 -1.30
CA GLY A 42 3.44 7.21 -2.03
C GLY A 42 4.28 6.29 -1.15
N SER A 43 4.76 6.75 0.02
CA SER A 43 5.58 5.93 0.92
C SER A 43 4.76 4.77 1.51
N VAL A 44 3.49 5.00 1.85
CA VAL A 44 2.58 3.95 2.33
C VAL A 44 2.34 2.90 1.23
N GLY A 45 2.06 3.32 0.00
CA GLY A 45 1.86 2.39 -1.13
C GLY A 45 3.11 1.58 -1.50
N GLY A 46 4.29 2.22 -1.41
CA GLY A 46 5.58 1.55 -1.62
C GLY A 46 5.85 0.47 -0.58
N GLU A 47 5.53 0.72 0.69
CA GLU A 47 5.73 -0.24 1.77
C GLU A 47 4.76 -1.42 1.70
N ILE A 48 3.49 -1.21 1.34
CA ILE A 48 2.55 -2.29 1.03
C ILE A 48 3.16 -3.23 -0.02
N THR A 49 3.68 -2.67 -1.11
CA THR A 49 4.29 -3.46 -2.19
C THR A 49 5.52 -4.22 -1.68
N ARG A 50 6.38 -3.59 -0.88
CA ARG A 50 7.57 -4.22 -0.29
C ARG A 50 7.19 -5.42 0.59
N ARG A 51 6.20 -5.27 1.48
CA ARG A 51 5.73 -6.34 2.38
C ARG A 51 5.11 -7.50 1.60
N LEU A 52 4.24 -7.21 0.64
CA LEU A 52 3.62 -8.23 -0.21
C LEU A 52 4.66 -9.03 -1.00
N VAL A 53 5.64 -8.33 -1.58
CA VAL A 53 6.73 -8.96 -2.32
C VAL A 53 7.62 -9.79 -1.37
N GLY A 54 7.94 -9.29 -0.18
CA GLY A 54 8.67 -10.04 0.86
C GLY A 54 7.94 -11.32 1.29
N MET A 55 6.64 -11.22 1.60
CA MET A 55 5.79 -12.39 1.91
C MET A 55 5.78 -13.39 0.76
N SER A 56 5.65 -12.93 -0.49
CA SER A 56 5.65 -13.80 -1.67
C SER A 56 6.99 -14.52 -1.87
N MET A 57 8.11 -13.86 -1.57
CA MET A 57 9.45 -14.46 -1.65
C MET A 57 9.68 -15.47 -0.53
N GLN A 58 9.17 -15.21 0.66
CA GLN A 58 9.28 -16.11 1.80
C GLN A 58 8.40 -17.37 1.63
N ASN A 59 7.27 -17.24 0.94
CA ASN A 59 6.37 -18.34 0.62
C ASN A 59 6.80 -19.16 -0.62
N ARG A 60 7.99 -18.88 -1.19
CA ARG A 60 8.59 -19.75 -2.20
C ARG A 60 9.27 -20.92 -1.50
N ILE A 61 8.57 -22.06 -1.52
CA ILE A 61 9.12 -23.39 -1.22
C ILE A 61 9.67 -23.97 -2.53
#